data_AF-A0A9N9CFX2-F1
#
_entry.id   AF-A0A9N9CFX2-F1
#
_cell.length_a   1.000
_cell.length_b   1.000
_cell.length_c   1.000
_cell.angle_alpha   90.00
_cell.angle_beta   90.00
_cell.angle_gamma   90.00
#
_symmetry.space_group_name_H-M   'P 1'
#
loop_
_entity.id
_entity.type
_entity.pdbx_description
1 polymer ?
#
loop_
_entity_poly.entity_id
_entity_poly.type
_entity_poly.pdbx_seq_one_letter_code
_entity_poly.pdbx_strand_id
1 'polypeptide(L)'
;MSDSASGSTVNIKTEIVRLVEIQGEKAELLSYFTKHKDQQDDALSDLNCFDTNENKLAYLRTFLKPVLKGTADSVYLFIDNSNVYIQGKKETARREAVDEHLVQIDYGKLVETAQDGRHMGAVPVVVGSIPPPEDTIWAKLRNLGYSVTVFERNFLNREKEVDSEVSLRISDTIHDYMPGTVILIAGDGDYGPIFRRVLDKNWTIEIWFWTDGMDFDYPEYRTAISTRTTIINLDDFYKKFMYACGYNGISETKWLQIFTDLVENSDIMKCYVELDLFGWWYRPKSDSLKLYVRNYSQWEQLKNLITRKYPNARELNNEVFFLESNTFFKMYYHLKRKVNSVCPKYSD
;
A
#
# COMPACT_ATOMS: atom_id res chain seq x y z
N MET A 1 -31.42 33.22 63.38
CA MET A 1 -30.58 32.02 63.20
C MET A 1 -31.20 31.24 62.06
N SER A 2 -30.67 31.44 60.86
CA SER A 2 -31.11 30.76 59.65
C SER A 2 -30.13 29.62 59.40
N ASP A 3 -30.62 28.39 59.50
CA ASP A 3 -29.91 27.19 59.07
C ASP A 3 -29.64 27.27 57.55
N SER A 4 -28.36 27.35 57.18
CA SER A 4 -27.93 27.17 55.79
C SER A 4 -27.45 25.74 55.61
N ALA A 5 -28.21 24.97 54.84
CA ALA A 5 -27.93 23.61 54.42
C ALA A 5 -26.54 23.48 53.78
N SER A 6 -25.72 22.58 54.35
CA SER A 6 -24.48 22.07 53.78
C SER A 6 -24.82 21.07 52.66
N GLY A 7 -25.15 21.57 51.47
CA GLY A 7 -25.25 20.73 50.27
C GLY A 7 -23.84 20.34 49.82
N SER A 8 -23.44 19.09 50.05
CA SER A 8 -22.23 18.57 49.41
C SER A 8 -22.49 18.51 47.90
N THR A 9 -21.86 19.38 47.13
CA THR A 9 -21.88 19.29 45.67
C THR A 9 -21.20 17.99 45.28
N VAL A 10 -22.00 16.97 44.96
CA VAL A 10 -21.50 15.70 44.41
C VAL A 10 -20.75 16.06 43.12
N ASN A 11 -19.47 15.69 43.05
CA ASN A 11 -18.64 15.89 41.86
C ASN A 11 -18.07 14.55 41.41
N ILE A 12 -17.55 14.50 40.18
CA ILE A 12 -17.05 13.26 39.57
C ILE A 12 -15.95 12.59 40.42
N LYS A 13 -15.09 13.38 41.09
CA LYS A 13 -14.02 12.85 41.94
C LYS A 13 -14.57 12.18 43.19
N THR A 14 -15.57 12.76 43.84
CA THR A 14 -16.26 12.15 44.98
C THR A 14 -16.93 10.85 44.57
N GLU A 15 -17.53 10.80 43.39
CA GLU A 15 -18.23 9.61 42.89
C GLU A 15 -17.25 8.50 42.48
N ILE A 16 -16.09 8.83 41.92
CA ILE A 16 -14.97 7.88 41.71
C ILE A 16 -14.50 7.27 43.03
N VAL A 17 -14.32 8.08 44.08
CA VAL A 17 -13.89 7.58 45.40
C VAL A 17 -14.92 6.64 46.00
N ARG A 18 -16.22 6.90 45.78
CA ARG A 18 -17.35 6.09 46.23
C ARG A 18 -17.48 4.76 45.47
N LEU A 19 -17.35 4.79 44.15
CA LEU A 19 -17.65 3.66 43.27
C LEU A 19 -16.49 2.69 43.03
N VAL A 20 -15.25 3.20 43.00
CA VAL A 20 -14.08 2.40 42.61
C VAL A 20 -13.43 1.81 43.85
N GLU A 21 -13.35 0.48 43.95
CA GLU A 21 -12.72 -0.19 45.10
C GLU A 21 -11.20 -0.36 44.91
N ILE A 22 -10.78 -0.63 43.68
CA ILE A 22 -9.37 -0.88 43.33
C ILE A 22 -8.59 0.43 43.41
N GLN A 23 -7.58 0.49 44.30
CA GLN A 23 -6.81 1.71 44.56
C GLN A 23 -6.05 2.22 43.33
N GLY A 24 -5.49 1.34 42.50
CA GLY A 24 -4.80 1.73 41.26
C GLY A 24 -5.75 2.38 40.26
N GLU A 25 -6.88 1.71 39.98
CA GLU A 25 -7.94 2.20 39.09
C GLU A 25 -8.49 3.57 39.57
N LYS A 26 -8.70 3.71 40.87
CA LYS A 26 -9.13 4.96 41.51
C LYS A 26 -8.11 6.08 41.29
N ALA A 27 -6.83 5.81 41.51
CA ALA A 27 -5.77 6.80 41.34
C ALA A 27 -5.66 7.27 39.88
N GLU A 28 -5.79 6.35 38.92
CA GLU A 28 -5.76 6.67 37.49
C GLU A 28 -6.95 7.54 37.07
N LEU A 29 -8.18 7.20 37.50
CA LEU A 29 -9.37 7.99 37.21
C LEU A 29 -9.28 9.39 37.84
N LEU A 30 -8.83 9.49 39.09
CA LEU A 30 -8.64 10.77 39.75
C LEU A 30 -7.56 11.61 39.06
N SER A 31 -6.49 10.98 38.56
CA SER A 31 -5.45 11.64 37.78
C SER A 31 -6.00 12.16 36.44
N TYR A 32 -6.75 11.32 35.71
CA TYR A 32 -7.40 11.66 34.45
C TYR A 32 -8.28 12.91 34.60
N PHE A 33 -9.25 12.88 35.51
CA PHE A 33 -10.15 14.02 35.70
C PHE A 33 -9.46 15.23 36.32
N THR A 34 -8.33 15.06 37.01
CA THR A 34 -7.50 16.19 37.44
C THR A 34 -6.84 16.91 36.27
N LYS A 35 -6.44 16.17 35.22
CA LYS A 35 -5.86 16.71 33.98
C LYS A 35 -6.93 17.26 33.02
N HIS A 36 -8.08 16.59 32.91
CA HIS A 36 -9.19 16.92 31.99
C HIS A 36 -10.36 17.57 32.75
N LYS A 37 -10.14 18.79 33.26
CA LYS A 37 -11.14 19.49 34.10
C LYS A 37 -12.42 19.84 33.34
N ASP A 38 -12.27 20.14 32.05
CA ASP A 38 -13.34 20.47 31.11
C ASP A 38 -14.35 19.33 30.92
N GLN A 39 -13.95 18.08 31.19
CA GLN A 39 -14.80 16.89 31.01
C GLN A 39 -15.51 16.45 32.29
N GLN A 40 -15.24 17.08 33.44
CA GLN A 40 -15.75 16.62 34.74
C GLN A 40 -17.27 16.73 34.87
N ASP A 41 -17.85 17.85 34.41
CA ASP A 41 -19.27 18.13 34.55
C ASP A 41 -20.11 17.27 33.60
N ASP A 42 -19.67 17.13 32.35
CA ASP A 42 -20.29 16.25 31.35
C ASP A 42 -20.24 14.78 31.80
N ALA A 43 -19.06 14.31 32.25
CA ALA A 43 -18.92 12.96 32.76
C ALA A 43 -19.81 12.69 33.98
N LEU A 44 -19.97 13.67 34.89
CA LEU A 44 -20.88 13.55 36.03
C LEU A 44 -22.34 13.50 35.60
N SER A 45 -22.73 14.32 34.62
CA SER A 45 -24.07 14.33 34.04
C SER A 45 -24.42 12.96 33.46
N ASP A 46 -23.54 12.41 32.62
CA ASP A 46 -23.71 11.08 32.03
C ASP A 46 -23.73 9.97 33.09
N LEU A 47 -22.86 10.07 34.10
CA LEU A 47 -22.80 9.11 35.20
C LEU A 47 -24.11 9.04 35.99
N ASN A 48 -24.84 10.15 36.09
CA ASN A 48 -26.15 10.22 36.76
C ASN A 48 -27.28 9.57 35.95
N CYS A 49 -27.09 9.29 34.66
CA CYS A 49 -28.06 8.61 33.80
C CYS A 49 -28.08 7.08 33.98
N PHE A 50 -27.13 6.51 34.74
CA PHE A 50 -27.07 5.06 34.99
C PHE A 50 -27.71 4.67 36.32
N ASP A 51 -28.59 3.66 36.27
CA ASP A 51 -29.36 3.20 37.43
C ASP A 51 -28.59 2.33 38.44
N THR A 52 -27.44 1.77 38.04
CA THR A 52 -26.67 0.83 38.87
C THR A 52 -25.22 1.28 39.06
N ASN A 53 -24.64 0.98 40.23
CA ASN A 53 -23.22 1.24 40.48
C ASN A 53 -22.31 0.46 39.52
N GLU A 54 -22.73 -0.71 39.07
CA GLU A 54 -21.98 -1.52 38.08
C GLU A 54 -21.90 -0.83 36.72
N ASN A 55 -23.00 -0.29 36.22
CA ASN A 55 -23.03 0.46 34.96
C ASN A 55 -22.23 1.77 35.08
N LYS A 56 -22.35 2.46 36.22
CA LYS A 56 -21.54 3.64 36.54
C LYS A 56 -20.04 3.33 36.53
N LEU A 57 -19.64 2.22 37.14
CA LEU A 57 -18.25 1.77 37.17
C LEU A 57 -17.76 1.37 35.76
N ALA A 58 -18.60 0.69 34.98
CA ALA A 58 -18.28 0.35 33.59
C ALA A 58 -18.08 1.60 32.72
N TYR A 59 -18.90 2.64 32.92
CA TYR A 59 -18.74 3.94 32.28
C TYR A 59 -17.45 4.65 32.72
N LEU A 60 -17.16 4.72 34.02
CA LEU A 60 -15.90 5.31 34.49
C LEU A 60 -14.67 4.61 33.88
N ARG A 61 -14.71 3.27 33.76
CA ARG A 61 -13.64 2.50 33.12
C ARG A 61 -13.41 2.85 31.65
N THR A 62 -14.36 3.47 30.95
CA THR A 62 -14.12 3.90 29.56
C THR A 62 -13.12 5.05 29.48
N PHE A 63 -12.95 5.85 30.53
CA PHE A 63 -11.94 6.92 30.59
C PHE A 63 -10.53 6.40 30.87
N LEU A 64 -10.42 5.19 31.43
CA LEU A 64 -9.15 4.49 31.59
C LEU A 64 -8.74 3.72 30.34
N LYS A 65 -9.72 3.36 29.50
CA LYS A 65 -9.40 2.81 28.19
C LYS A 65 -8.77 3.93 27.37
N PRO A 66 -7.62 3.68 26.72
CA PRO A 66 -7.11 4.64 25.77
C PRO A 66 -8.21 4.91 24.75
N VAL A 67 -8.45 6.20 24.44
CA VAL A 67 -9.30 6.56 23.31
C VAL A 67 -8.62 6.00 22.08
N LEU A 68 -9.13 4.87 21.60
CA LEU A 68 -8.60 4.20 20.44
C LEU A 68 -8.80 5.12 19.24
N LYS A 69 -7.74 5.31 18.47
CA LYS A 69 -7.77 6.15 17.27
C LYS A 69 -8.34 5.37 16.08
N GLY A 70 -8.77 6.08 15.04
CA GLY A 70 -9.22 5.47 13.79
C GLY A 70 -10.69 5.04 13.79
N THR A 71 -11.07 4.24 12.80
CA THR A 71 -12.45 3.78 12.56
C THR A 71 -12.42 2.31 12.12
N ALA A 72 -13.58 1.63 12.16
CA ALA A 72 -13.67 0.23 11.73
C ALA A 72 -13.32 0.01 10.24
N ASP A 73 -13.49 1.05 9.42
CA ASP A 73 -13.18 1.03 7.99
C ASP A 73 -11.72 1.43 7.68
N SER A 74 -10.93 1.73 8.72
CA SER A 74 -9.53 2.11 8.55
C SER A 74 -8.64 0.92 8.19
N VAL A 75 -7.67 1.18 7.32
CA VAL A 75 -6.57 0.24 7.01
C VAL A 75 -5.26 0.72 7.62
N TYR A 76 -4.40 -0.23 7.96
CA TYR A 76 -3.09 0.01 8.56
C TYR A 76 -2.05 -0.83 7.81
N LEU A 77 -1.15 -0.15 7.12
CA LEU A 77 -0.28 -0.79 6.14
C LEU A 77 1.16 -0.92 6.65
N PHE A 78 1.68 -2.15 6.58
CA PHE A 78 3.02 -2.54 6.98
C PHE A 78 3.72 -3.21 5.80
N ILE A 79 4.92 -2.74 5.46
CA ILE A 79 5.75 -3.30 4.40
C ILE A 79 7.01 -3.87 5.00
N ASP A 80 7.17 -5.18 4.86
CA ASP A 80 8.45 -5.87 4.96
C ASP A 80 9.16 -5.75 3.63
N ASN A 81 10.09 -4.81 3.56
CA ASN A 81 10.64 -4.36 2.30
C ASN A 81 11.64 -5.32 1.68
N SER A 82 12.42 -6.04 2.50
CA SER A 82 13.59 -6.75 1.99
C SER A 82 13.18 -7.86 1.02
N ASN A 83 12.13 -8.60 1.37
CA ASN A 83 11.62 -9.68 0.53
C ASN A 83 10.75 -9.17 -0.62
N VAL A 84 9.91 -8.14 -0.37
CA VAL A 84 9.10 -7.51 -1.42
C VAL A 84 9.99 -6.96 -2.54
N TYR A 85 11.10 -6.32 -2.19
CA TYR A 85 12.07 -5.78 -3.13
C TYR A 85 12.80 -6.89 -3.90
N ILE A 86 13.41 -7.85 -3.21
CA ILE A 86 14.23 -8.89 -3.87
C ILE A 86 13.38 -9.78 -4.78
N GLN A 87 12.26 -10.31 -4.28
CA GLN A 87 11.40 -11.21 -5.05
C GLN A 87 10.68 -10.45 -6.17
N GLY A 88 10.16 -9.25 -5.88
CA GLY A 88 9.45 -8.45 -6.88
C GLY A 88 10.31 -8.10 -8.08
N LYS A 89 11.60 -7.78 -7.85
CA LYS A 89 12.55 -7.53 -8.95
C LYS A 89 12.77 -8.76 -9.81
N LYS A 90 13.04 -9.91 -9.20
CA LYS A 90 13.25 -11.18 -9.91
C LYS A 90 12.03 -11.58 -10.74
N GLU A 91 10.85 -11.59 -10.13
CA GLU A 91 9.62 -11.99 -10.80
C GLU A 91 9.25 -11.04 -11.94
N THR A 92 9.38 -9.73 -11.71
CA THR A 92 9.12 -8.73 -12.76
C THR A 92 10.13 -8.86 -13.90
N ALA A 93 11.42 -8.99 -13.61
CA ALA A 93 12.47 -9.17 -14.61
C ALA A 93 12.20 -10.38 -15.50
N ARG A 94 11.82 -11.51 -14.89
CA ARG A 94 11.47 -12.75 -15.58
C ARG A 94 10.22 -12.59 -16.45
N ARG A 95 9.15 -11.99 -15.94
CA ARG A 95 7.86 -11.79 -16.64
C ARG A 95 7.97 -10.81 -17.80
N GLU A 96 8.81 -9.79 -17.66
CA GLU A 96 8.94 -8.68 -18.60
C GLU A 96 10.17 -8.80 -19.52
N ALA A 97 11.00 -9.82 -19.32
CA ALA A 97 12.25 -10.05 -20.05
C ALA A 97 13.16 -8.79 -20.04
N VAL A 98 13.30 -8.18 -18.86
CA VAL A 98 14.12 -7.00 -18.59
C VAL A 98 15.21 -7.35 -17.59
N ASP A 99 16.36 -6.67 -17.66
CA ASP A 99 17.41 -6.81 -16.65
C ASP A 99 16.89 -6.41 -15.26
N GLU A 100 17.11 -7.27 -14.27
CA GLU A 100 16.71 -7.07 -12.88
C GLU A 100 17.21 -5.73 -12.30
N HIS A 101 18.39 -5.25 -12.71
CA HIS A 101 18.95 -3.99 -12.24
C HIS A 101 18.12 -2.76 -12.66
N LEU A 102 17.39 -2.86 -13.78
CA LEU A 102 16.53 -1.79 -14.28
C LEU A 102 15.19 -1.75 -13.57
N VAL A 103 14.77 -2.86 -12.95
CA VAL A 103 13.48 -2.96 -12.25
C VAL A 103 13.51 -2.11 -10.98
N GLN A 104 12.40 -1.45 -10.69
CA GLN A 104 12.20 -0.55 -9.56
C GLN A 104 10.77 -0.67 -9.02
N ILE A 105 10.56 -0.20 -7.80
CA ILE A 105 9.26 -0.17 -7.12
C ILE A 105 8.84 1.28 -6.90
N ASP A 106 7.65 1.64 -7.34
CA ASP A 106 6.94 2.84 -6.93
C ASP A 106 6.13 2.53 -5.65
N TYR A 107 6.71 2.81 -4.49
CA TYR A 107 6.07 2.56 -3.20
C TYR A 107 4.83 3.43 -2.96
N GLY A 108 4.74 4.60 -3.59
CA GLY A 108 3.53 5.41 -3.54
C GLY A 108 2.38 4.64 -4.18
N LYS A 109 2.62 4.09 -5.37
CA LYS A 109 1.65 3.25 -6.09
C LYS A 109 1.39 1.91 -5.43
N LEU A 110 2.39 1.28 -4.80
CA LEU A 110 2.19 0.04 -4.04
C LEU A 110 1.22 0.27 -2.87
N VAL A 111 1.44 1.33 -2.09
CA VAL A 111 0.54 1.72 -0.99
C VAL A 111 -0.84 2.09 -1.51
N GLU A 112 -0.93 2.90 -2.57
CA GLU A 112 -2.21 3.29 -3.19
C GLU A 112 -3.00 2.06 -3.67
N THR A 113 -2.30 1.08 -4.26
CA THR A 113 -2.90 -0.16 -4.76
C THR A 113 -3.45 -1.01 -3.62
N ALA A 114 -2.69 -1.16 -2.52
CA ALA A 114 -3.13 -1.94 -1.37
C ALA A 114 -4.21 -1.22 -0.54
N GLN A 115 -4.11 0.11 -0.44
CA GLN A 115 -5.11 0.94 0.24
C GLN A 115 -6.47 0.87 -0.46
N ASP A 116 -6.49 0.81 -1.80
CA ASP A 116 -7.71 0.71 -2.63
C ASP A 116 -8.78 1.75 -2.26
N GLY A 117 -8.35 3.00 -2.05
CA GLY A 117 -9.23 4.10 -1.69
C GLY A 117 -9.79 4.09 -0.26
N ARG A 118 -9.47 3.07 0.56
CA ARG A 118 -9.88 2.99 1.97
C ARG A 118 -9.18 4.03 2.84
N HIS A 119 -9.80 4.40 3.95
CA HIS A 119 -9.23 5.38 4.86
C HIS A 119 -7.96 4.83 5.53
N MET A 120 -6.85 5.57 5.46
CA MET A 120 -5.59 5.18 6.10
C MET A 120 -5.62 5.59 7.59
N GLY A 121 -5.61 4.61 8.50
CA GLY A 121 -5.75 4.84 9.94
C GLY A 121 -4.50 5.40 10.63
N ALA A 122 -3.32 5.14 10.06
CA ALA A 122 -2.04 5.66 10.51
C ALA A 122 -1.07 5.76 9.33
N VAL A 123 0.03 6.50 9.47
CA VAL A 123 1.05 6.57 8.41
C VAL A 123 1.57 5.16 8.07
N PRO A 124 1.74 4.82 6.78
CA PRO A 124 2.31 3.54 6.38
C PRO A 124 3.67 3.29 7.02
N VAL A 125 3.90 2.05 7.45
CA VAL A 125 5.16 1.61 8.06
C VAL A 125 5.94 0.78 7.05
N VAL A 126 7.21 1.14 6.85
CA VAL A 126 8.13 0.38 6.00
C VAL A 126 9.34 -0.02 6.83
N VAL A 127 9.64 -1.30 6.86
CA VAL A 127 10.80 -1.86 7.55
C VAL A 127 11.65 -2.60 6.53
N GLY A 128 12.97 -2.46 6.59
CA GLY A 128 13.86 -3.24 5.72
C GLY A 128 15.32 -3.19 6.16
N SER A 129 16.21 -3.67 5.30
CA SER A 129 17.64 -3.75 5.58
C SER A 129 18.52 -3.00 4.57
N ILE A 130 19.68 -2.49 5.02
CA ILE A 130 20.72 -1.89 4.16
C ILE A 130 21.62 -3.01 3.59
N PRO A 131 22.02 -2.97 2.31
CA PRO A 131 21.74 -1.95 1.29
C PRO A 131 20.62 -2.38 0.32
N PRO A 132 19.93 -1.41 -0.29
CA PRO A 132 20.50 -0.91 -1.53
C PRO A 132 21.51 0.22 -1.27
N PRO A 133 22.61 0.30 -2.03
CA PRO A 133 23.70 1.26 -1.82
C PRO A 133 23.29 2.73 -2.03
N GLU A 134 22.04 2.99 -2.40
CA GLU A 134 21.48 4.33 -2.52
C GLU A 134 20.47 4.59 -1.39
N ASP A 135 20.85 5.43 -0.45
CA ASP A 135 20.00 6.02 0.60
C ASP A 135 18.78 6.79 0.03
N THR A 136 18.68 6.88 -1.29
CA THR A 136 17.65 7.60 -2.04
C THR A 136 16.26 6.98 -1.87
N ILE A 137 16.12 5.67 -1.70
CA ILE A 137 14.81 5.02 -1.51
C ILE A 137 14.24 5.39 -0.13
N TRP A 138 15.01 5.19 0.94
CA TRP A 138 14.57 5.51 2.29
C TRP A 138 14.26 6.99 2.46
N ALA A 139 15.08 7.87 1.89
CA ALA A 139 14.80 9.30 1.86
C ALA A 139 13.49 9.63 1.13
N LYS A 140 13.22 9.01 -0.04
CA LYS A 140 11.95 9.17 -0.77
C LYS A 140 10.75 8.72 0.07
N LEU A 141 10.83 7.57 0.72
CA LEU A 141 9.74 7.07 1.57
C LEU A 141 9.47 7.99 2.76
N ARG A 142 10.50 8.51 3.42
CA ARG A 142 10.35 9.52 4.48
C ARG A 142 9.74 10.82 3.95
N ASN A 143 10.12 11.26 2.74
CA ASN A 143 9.53 12.43 2.08
C ASN A 143 8.05 12.21 1.70
N LEU A 144 7.61 10.98 1.47
CA LEU A 144 6.20 10.60 1.33
C LEU A 144 5.45 10.57 2.68
N GLY A 145 6.14 10.80 3.80
CA GLY A 145 5.57 10.80 5.15
C GLY A 145 5.49 9.41 5.79
N TYR A 146 6.15 8.40 5.22
CA TYR A 146 6.10 7.04 5.75
C TYR A 146 7.02 6.89 6.97
N SER A 147 6.62 6.01 7.89
CA SER A 147 7.45 5.60 9.03
C SER A 147 8.46 4.54 8.54
N VAL A 148 9.73 4.93 8.39
CA VAL A 148 10.77 4.05 7.85
C VAL A 148 11.75 3.62 8.94
N THR A 149 11.85 2.32 9.20
CA THR A 149 12.88 1.71 10.05
C THR A 149 13.82 0.87 9.18
N VAL A 150 15.14 1.02 9.35
CA VAL A 150 16.14 0.31 8.55
C VAL A 150 17.18 -0.33 9.44
N PHE A 151 17.48 -1.62 9.22
CA PHE A 151 18.49 -2.38 9.95
C PHE A 151 19.73 -2.66 9.09
N GLU A 152 20.88 -2.80 9.74
CA GLU A 152 22.09 -3.32 9.08
C GLU A 152 21.98 -4.85 8.89
N ARG A 153 22.41 -5.35 7.74
CA ARG A 153 22.58 -6.80 7.56
C ARG A 153 23.76 -7.29 8.41
N ASN A 154 23.66 -8.50 8.92
CA ASN A 154 24.72 -9.08 9.74
C ASN A 154 26.01 -9.33 8.92
N PHE A 155 27.09 -9.76 9.58
CA PHE A 155 28.38 -10.04 8.92
C PHE A 155 28.33 -11.10 7.81
N LEU A 156 27.27 -11.92 7.75
CA LEU A 156 27.00 -12.87 6.68
C LEU A 156 26.10 -12.29 5.57
N ASN A 157 25.89 -10.97 5.59
CA ASN A 157 24.94 -10.25 4.74
C ASN A 157 23.51 -10.79 4.81
N ARG A 158 23.12 -11.40 5.94
CA ARG A 158 21.74 -11.83 6.19
C ARG A 158 21.00 -10.74 6.92
N GLU A 159 19.73 -10.59 6.56
CA GLU A 159 18.80 -9.74 7.26
C GLU A 159 18.59 -10.21 8.70
N LYS A 160 18.33 -9.25 9.58
CA LYS A 160 18.04 -9.49 10.98
C LYS A 160 17.04 -8.44 11.45
N GLU A 161 16.10 -8.85 12.29
CA GLU A 161 15.18 -7.99 13.07
C GLU A 161 14.03 -7.33 12.30
N VAL A 162 13.98 -7.41 10.97
CA VAL A 162 12.89 -6.82 10.17
C VAL A 162 11.53 -7.42 10.51
N ASP A 163 11.37 -8.75 10.45
CA ASP A 163 10.11 -9.42 10.78
C ASP A 163 9.64 -9.11 12.22
N SER A 164 10.61 -9.04 13.15
CA SER A 164 10.36 -8.72 14.56
C SER A 164 9.86 -7.29 14.73
N GLU A 165 10.49 -6.33 14.05
CA GLU A 165 10.07 -4.93 14.08
C GLU A 165 8.71 -4.76 13.41
N VAL A 166 8.47 -5.36 12.25
CA VAL A 166 7.13 -5.34 11.61
C VAL A 166 6.07 -5.88 12.57
N SER A 167 6.34 -7.02 13.22
CA SER A 167 5.44 -7.61 14.21
C SER A 167 5.20 -6.70 15.41
N LEU A 168 6.23 -5.98 15.88
CA LEU A 168 6.11 -5.01 16.97
C LEU A 168 5.24 -3.82 16.56
N ARG A 169 5.43 -3.27 15.35
CA ARG A 169 4.65 -2.14 14.82
C ARG A 169 3.18 -2.50 14.62
N ILE A 170 2.90 -3.74 14.18
CA ILE A 170 1.53 -4.28 14.14
C ILE A 170 0.97 -4.37 15.56
N SER A 171 1.76 -4.90 16.52
CA SER A 171 1.33 -5.04 17.92
C SER A 171 0.96 -3.68 18.53
N ASP A 172 1.78 -2.65 18.37
CA ASP A 172 1.49 -1.30 18.85
C ASP A 172 0.17 -0.78 18.25
N THR A 173 -0.03 -1.01 16.95
CA THR A 173 -1.23 -0.56 16.23
C THR A 173 -2.50 -1.22 16.75
N ILE A 174 -2.51 -2.54 16.94
CA ILE A 174 -3.69 -3.26 17.46
C ILE A 174 -3.96 -2.98 18.95
N HIS A 175 -3.06 -2.27 19.63
CA HIS A 175 -3.26 -1.78 21.00
C HIS A 175 -3.79 -0.34 21.05
N ASP A 176 -3.37 0.52 20.11
CA ASP A 176 -3.64 1.95 20.14
C ASP A 176 -4.85 2.40 19.30
N TYR A 177 -5.32 1.53 18.39
CA TYR A 177 -6.36 1.87 17.42
C TYR A 177 -7.59 0.98 17.52
N MET A 178 -8.71 1.48 16.98
CA MET A 178 -9.94 0.69 16.84
C MET A 178 -9.71 -0.45 15.83
N PRO A 179 -10.31 -1.63 16.05
CA PRO A 179 -10.22 -2.74 15.11
C PRO A 179 -10.64 -2.33 13.69
N GLY A 180 -9.67 -2.40 12.77
CA GLY A 180 -9.86 -2.25 11.34
C GLY A 180 -9.15 -3.38 10.59
N THR A 181 -8.53 -3.06 9.45
CA THR A 181 -7.77 -4.04 8.65
C THR A 181 -6.27 -3.80 8.76
N VAL A 182 -5.52 -4.82 9.19
CA VAL A 182 -4.06 -4.86 9.06
C VAL A 182 -3.72 -5.35 7.66
N ILE A 183 -3.02 -4.53 6.87
CA ILE A 183 -2.47 -4.90 5.58
C ILE A 183 -0.98 -5.16 5.76
N LEU A 184 -0.54 -6.40 5.59
CA LEU A 184 0.87 -6.76 5.53
C LEU A 184 1.27 -7.03 4.07
N ILE A 185 2.27 -6.30 3.60
CA ILE A 185 2.96 -6.57 2.33
C ILE A 185 4.33 -7.15 2.66
N ALA A 186 4.53 -8.43 2.37
CA ALA A 186 5.76 -9.15 2.68
C ALA A 186 6.07 -10.17 1.58
N GLY A 187 7.28 -10.72 1.58
CA GLY A 187 7.70 -11.71 0.58
C GLY A 187 8.08 -13.08 1.18
N ASP A 188 8.53 -13.14 2.43
CA ASP A 188 8.62 -14.35 3.24
C ASP A 188 8.65 -13.91 4.73
N GLY A 189 8.32 -14.79 5.68
CA GLY A 189 8.42 -14.50 7.13
C GLY A 189 7.42 -15.22 8.04
N ASP A 190 7.81 -15.43 9.30
CA ASP A 190 6.99 -16.10 10.33
C ASP A 190 6.11 -15.08 11.10
N TYR A 191 5.07 -14.58 10.43
CA TYR A 191 4.10 -13.64 11.01
C TYR A 191 2.97 -14.31 11.78
N GLY A 192 2.97 -15.64 11.89
CA GLY A 192 1.95 -16.41 12.59
C GLY A 192 1.63 -15.89 14.00
N PRO A 193 2.64 -15.76 14.89
CA PRO A 193 2.41 -15.27 16.24
C PRO A 193 1.71 -13.92 16.34
N ILE A 194 2.04 -12.96 15.47
CA ILE A 194 1.38 -11.65 15.49
C ILE A 194 -0.03 -11.72 14.90
N PHE A 195 -0.25 -12.51 13.84
CA PHE A 195 -1.58 -12.70 13.27
C PHE A 195 -2.58 -13.31 14.25
N ARG A 196 -2.14 -14.24 15.11
CA ARG A 196 -2.98 -14.74 16.22
C ARG A 196 -3.48 -13.60 17.09
N ARG A 197 -2.59 -12.69 17.51
CA ARG A 197 -2.95 -11.53 18.36
C ARG A 197 -3.90 -10.55 17.66
N VAL A 198 -3.70 -10.33 16.36
CA VAL A 198 -4.57 -9.47 15.54
C VAL A 198 -5.99 -10.06 15.50
N LEU A 199 -6.11 -11.36 15.23
CA LEU A 199 -7.40 -12.07 15.21
C LEU A 199 -8.09 -12.12 16.59
N ASP A 200 -7.34 -12.31 17.68
CA ASP A 200 -7.88 -12.31 19.04
C ASP A 200 -8.46 -10.94 19.44
N LYS A 201 -7.96 -9.86 18.83
CA LYS A 201 -8.43 -8.48 19.04
C LYS A 201 -9.52 -8.05 18.06
N ASN A 202 -10.13 -8.99 17.34
CA ASN A 202 -11.22 -8.75 16.37
C ASN A 202 -10.86 -7.87 15.16
N TRP A 203 -9.59 -7.84 14.77
CA TRP A 203 -9.14 -7.21 13.53
C TRP A 203 -9.29 -8.17 12.33
N THR A 204 -9.30 -7.60 11.12
CA THR A 204 -9.11 -8.34 9.87
C THR A 204 -7.68 -8.20 9.37
N ILE A 205 -7.25 -9.15 8.54
CA ILE A 205 -5.88 -9.20 8.00
C ILE A 205 -5.96 -9.31 6.48
N GLU A 206 -5.18 -8.50 5.79
CA GLU A 206 -4.88 -8.66 4.37
C GLU A 206 -3.39 -8.93 4.20
N ILE A 207 -3.11 -10.00 3.48
CA ILE A 207 -1.76 -10.53 3.32
C ILE A 207 -1.41 -10.46 1.84
N TRP A 208 -0.48 -9.58 1.48
CA TRP A 208 -0.03 -9.36 0.12
C TRP A 208 1.36 -9.97 -0.08
N PHE A 209 1.45 -11.03 -0.88
CA PHE A 209 2.69 -11.78 -1.12
C PHE A 209 2.90 -12.06 -2.61
N TRP A 210 4.16 -12.25 -2.99
CA TRP A 210 4.50 -12.89 -4.26
C TRP A 210 4.22 -14.39 -4.18
N THR A 211 3.86 -15.01 -5.32
CA THR A 211 3.45 -16.43 -5.40
C THR A 211 4.49 -17.39 -4.80
N ASP A 212 5.79 -17.09 -4.98
CA ASP A 212 6.89 -17.95 -4.54
C ASP A 212 7.25 -17.82 -3.04
N GLY A 213 6.51 -16.99 -2.30
CA GLY A 213 6.80 -16.63 -0.90
C GLY A 213 5.86 -17.23 0.16
N MET A 214 4.85 -18.01 -0.23
CA MET A 214 3.78 -18.42 0.68
C MET A 214 4.02 -19.78 1.35
N ASP A 215 4.26 -19.77 2.66
CA ASP A 215 4.14 -20.94 3.55
C ASP A 215 3.30 -20.57 4.79
N PHE A 216 2.01 -20.91 4.77
CA PHE A 216 1.05 -20.58 5.82
C PHE A 216 0.32 -21.85 6.30
N ASP A 217 0.80 -22.49 7.38
CA ASP A 217 0.07 -23.60 8.03
C ASP A 217 -0.12 -23.35 9.53
N TYR A 218 -1.33 -22.88 9.90
CA TYR A 218 -1.75 -22.69 11.29
C TYR A 218 -3.09 -23.38 11.55
N PRO A 219 -3.09 -24.69 11.86
CA PRO A 219 -4.30 -25.51 11.95
C PRO A 219 -5.38 -24.99 12.91
N GLU A 220 -4.95 -24.40 14.03
CA GLU A 220 -5.81 -23.94 15.12
C GLU A 220 -6.58 -22.64 14.80
N TYR A 221 -6.13 -21.86 13.80
CA TYR A 221 -6.78 -20.61 13.36
C TYR A 221 -7.47 -20.73 12.00
N ARG A 222 -7.57 -21.95 11.41
CA ARG A 222 -8.12 -22.16 10.06
C ARG A 222 -9.45 -21.44 9.82
N THR A 223 -10.39 -21.50 10.78
CA THR A 223 -11.70 -20.83 10.67
C THR A 223 -11.62 -19.31 10.75
N ALA A 224 -10.75 -18.77 11.61
CA ALA A 224 -10.57 -17.33 11.74
C ALA A 224 -9.82 -16.75 10.53
N ILE A 225 -8.80 -17.47 10.05
CA ILE A 225 -8.07 -17.17 8.82
C ILE A 225 -9.03 -17.21 7.63
N SER A 226 -9.88 -18.24 7.51
CA SER A 226 -10.81 -18.34 6.38
C SER A 226 -11.92 -17.29 6.37
N THR A 227 -12.18 -16.61 7.49
CA THR A 227 -13.28 -15.64 7.61
C THR A 227 -12.81 -14.19 7.76
N ARG A 228 -11.58 -13.96 8.25
CA ARG A 228 -11.05 -12.62 8.57
C ARG A 228 -9.67 -12.35 7.99
N THR A 229 -9.10 -13.31 7.25
CA THR A 229 -7.85 -13.13 6.54
C THR A 229 -8.09 -13.26 5.04
N THR A 230 -7.67 -12.25 4.29
CA THR A 230 -7.65 -12.29 2.83
C THR A 230 -6.22 -12.37 2.35
N ILE A 231 -5.94 -13.30 1.44
CA ILE A 231 -4.64 -13.47 0.82
C ILE A 231 -4.72 -12.89 -0.58
N ILE A 232 -3.81 -11.98 -0.91
CA ILE A 232 -3.77 -11.23 -2.16
C ILE A 232 -2.42 -11.46 -2.82
N ASN A 233 -2.45 -11.81 -4.09
CA ASN A 233 -1.24 -12.10 -4.85
C ASN A 233 -0.69 -10.82 -5.50
N LEU A 234 0.53 -10.42 -5.14
CA LEU A 234 1.22 -9.25 -5.71
C LEU A 234 1.45 -9.41 -7.22
N ASP A 235 1.58 -10.65 -7.71
CA ASP A 235 1.73 -10.96 -9.13
C ASP A 235 0.58 -10.45 -10.00
N ASP A 236 -0.62 -10.28 -9.46
CA ASP A 236 -1.78 -9.78 -10.20
C ASP A 236 -1.78 -8.25 -10.35
N PHE A 237 -0.99 -7.57 -9.52
CA PHE A 237 -0.98 -6.11 -9.42
C PHE A 237 0.35 -5.47 -9.81
N TYR A 238 1.39 -6.25 -10.08
CA TYR A 238 2.76 -5.74 -10.27
C TYR A 238 2.86 -4.59 -11.27
N LYS A 239 2.08 -4.57 -12.37
CA LYS A 239 2.11 -3.46 -13.34
C LYS A 239 1.68 -2.11 -12.75
N LYS A 240 0.95 -2.11 -11.63
CA LYS A 240 0.50 -0.88 -10.96
C LYS A 240 1.62 -0.17 -10.21
N PHE A 241 2.67 -0.89 -9.79
CA PHE A 241 3.71 -0.35 -8.90
C PHE A 241 5.14 -0.76 -9.25
N MET A 242 5.35 -1.83 -10.02
CA MET A 242 6.65 -2.22 -10.57
C MET A 242 6.86 -1.57 -11.92
N TYR A 243 8.10 -1.15 -12.20
CA TYR A 243 8.48 -0.60 -13.49
C TYR A 243 9.96 -0.84 -13.77
N ALA A 244 10.39 -0.64 -15.01
CA ALA A 244 11.79 -0.62 -15.39
C ALA A 244 12.22 0.78 -15.85
N CYS A 245 13.40 1.22 -15.43
CA CYS A 245 13.97 2.49 -15.84
C CYS A 245 15.41 2.31 -16.30
N GLY A 246 15.67 2.56 -17.59
CA GLY A 246 17.01 2.51 -18.17
C GLY A 246 17.06 1.85 -19.54
N TYR A 247 18.24 1.91 -20.14
CA TYR A 247 18.49 1.38 -21.48
C TYR A 247 18.75 -0.12 -21.42
N ASN A 248 18.04 -0.89 -22.24
CA ASN A 248 18.12 -2.35 -22.23
C ASN A 248 19.32 -2.95 -22.99
N GLY A 249 20.02 -2.19 -23.84
CA GLY A 249 21.08 -2.76 -24.70
C GLY A 249 20.59 -3.72 -25.80
N ILE A 250 19.38 -4.29 -25.69
CA ILE A 250 18.78 -5.21 -26.66
C ILE A 250 18.28 -4.42 -27.88
N SER A 251 18.89 -4.69 -29.04
CA SER A 251 18.68 -3.96 -30.30
C SER A 251 17.27 -4.03 -30.87
N GLU A 252 16.46 -5.00 -30.45
CA GLU A 252 15.11 -5.24 -30.98
C GLU A 252 14.00 -4.56 -30.14
N THR A 253 14.36 -3.90 -29.04
CA THR A 253 13.34 -3.31 -28.16
C THR A 253 12.63 -2.18 -28.89
N LYS A 254 11.30 -2.18 -28.90
CA LYS A 254 10.48 -1.16 -29.55
C LYS A 254 10.14 -0.04 -28.57
N TRP A 255 10.14 1.22 -29.02
CA TRP A 255 9.80 2.37 -28.17
C TRP A 255 9.06 3.48 -28.93
N LEU A 256 8.25 4.23 -28.19
CA LEU A 256 7.76 5.56 -28.55
C LEU A 256 8.75 6.60 -28.02
N GLN A 257 9.22 7.51 -28.86
CA GLN A 257 10.09 8.61 -28.41
C GLN A 257 9.33 9.93 -28.41
N ILE A 258 9.30 10.58 -27.25
CA ILE A 258 8.74 11.91 -27.07
C ILE A 258 9.81 12.88 -26.58
N PHE A 259 9.64 14.15 -26.93
CA PHE A 259 10.50 15.25 -26.54
C PHE A 259 9.69 16.20 -25.65
N THR A 260 10.05 16.21 -24.36
CA THR A 260 9.43 16.99 -23.32
C THR A 260 10.30 16.97 -22.07
N ASP A 261 10.44 18.13 -21.43
CA ASP A 261 11.00 18.34 -20.10
C ASP A 261 9.91 18.52 -19.03
N LEU A 262 8.63 18.52 -19.42
CA LEU A 262 7.49 18.78 -18.54
C LEU A 262 6.89 17.51 -17.92
N VAL A 263 7.21 16.33 -18.46
CA VAL A 263 6.60 15.07 -18.03
C VAL A 263 7.55 14.32 -17.12
N GLU A 264 7.16 14.19 -15.86
CA GLU A 264 7.92 13.48 -14.83
C GLU A 264 7.69 11.97 -14.87
N ASN A 265 8.60 11.19 -14.28
CA ASN A 265 8.48 9.73 -14.27
C ASN A 265 7.19 9.23 -13.59
N SER A 266 6.70 9.94 -12.57
CA SER A 266 5.44 9.61 -11.88
C SER A 266 4.23 9.75 -12.82
N ASP A 267 4.27 10.70 -13.75
CA ASP A 267 3.22 10.90 -14.75
C ASP A 267 3.24 9.85 -15.85
N ILE A 268 4.44 9.39 -16.22
CA ILE A 268 4.63 8.27 -17.14
C ILE A 268 4.07 6.99 -16.52
N MET A 269 4.39 6.71 -15.25
CA MET A 269 3.86 5.56 -14.54
C MET A 269 2.32 5.55 -14.58
N LYS A 270 1.66 6.68 -14.30
CA LYS A 270 0.19 6.79 -14.40
C LYS A 270 -0.34 6.42 -15.80
N CYS A 271 0.37 6.77 -16.87
CA CYS A 271 -0.05 6.44 -18.23
C CYS A 271 0.03 4.94 -18.51
N TYR A 272 1.10 4.27 -18.05
CA TYR A 272 1.22 2.82 -18.17
C TYR A 272 0.15 2.08 -17.36
N VAL A 273 -0.11 2.53 -16.12
CA VAL A 273 -1.17 1.95 -15.27
C VAL A 273 -2.56 2.11 -15.90
N GLU A 274 -2.88 3.27 -16.49
CA GLU A 274 -4.17 3.50 -17.18
C GLU A 274 -4.40 2.54 -18.35
N LEU A 275 -3.33 2.06 -18.99
CA LEU A 275 -3.38 1.14 -20.12
C LEU A 275 -3.19 -0.33 -19.73
N ASP A 276 -3.06 -0.64 -18.43
CA ASP A 276 -2.67 -1.97 -17.92
C ASP A 276 -1.38 -2.52 -18.58
N LEU A 277 -0.42 -1.62 -18.79
CA LEU A 277 0.89 -1.94 -19.37
C LEU A 277 1.97 -1.93 -18.28
N PHE A 278 2.97 -2.79 -18.43
CA PHE A 278 4.17 -2.70 -17.59
C PHE A 278 4.96 -1.44 -17.98
N GLY A 279 5.26 -0.61 -16.98
CA GLY A 279 6.00 0.62 -17.16
C GLY A 279 7.46 0.36 -17.49
N TRP A 280 7.93 0.79 -18.67
CA TRP A 280 9.34 0.77 -19.00
C TRP A 280 9.76 1.98 -19.81
N TRP A 281 10.66 2.79 -19.27
CA TRP A 281 11.15 3.97 -19.96
C TRP A 281 12.64 4.23 -19.75
N TYR A 282 13.18 5.11 -20.58
CA TYR A 282 14.54 5.59 -20.48
C TYR A 282 14.61 7.07 -20.87
N ARG A 283 15.27 7.87 -20.03
CA ARG A 283 15.46 9.30 -20.25
C ARG A 283 16.94 9.58 -20.57
N PRO A 284 17.35 9.51 -21.84
CA PRO A 284 18.73 9.81 -22.23
C PRO A 284 19.12 11.28 -22.03
N LYS A 285 18.16 12.19 -22.07
CA LYS A 285 18.32 13.64 -21.88
C LYS A 285 17.13 14.20 -21.13
N SER A 286 17.28 15.36 -20.49
CA SER A 286 16.19 16.00 -19.72
C SER A 286 14.89 16.13 -20.54
N ASP A 287 15.03 16.49 -21.81
CA ASP A 287 13.97 16.76 -22.76
C ASP A 287 13.59 15.57 -23.65
N SER A 288 14.17 14.38 -23.45
CA SER A 288 13.93 13.24 -24.34
C SER A 288 13.62 11.98 -23.55
N LEU A 289 12.49 11.36 -23.89
CA LEU A 289 11.97 10.19 -23.21
C LEU A 289 11.65 9.10 -24.23
N LYS A 290 12.19 7.90 -23.97
CA LYS A 290 11.87 6.68 -24.71
C LYS A 290 10.96 5.82 -23.83
N LEU A 291 9.80 5.47 -24.37
CA LEU A 291 8.77 4.69 -23.72
C LEU A 291 8.68 3.33 -24.41
N TYR A 292 9.15 2.29 -23.75
CA TYR A 292 9.22 0.96 -24.33
C TYR A 292 7.84 0.33 -24.41
N VAL A 293 7.63 -0.40 -25.51
CA VAL A 293 6.37 -1.05 -25.87
C VAL A 293 6.68 -2.37 -26.55
N ARG A 294 5.82 -3.38 -26.41
CA ARG A 294 6.03 -4.72 -26.99
C ARG A 294 5.59 -4.81 -28.45
N ASN A 295 4.58 -4.03 -28.84
CA ASN A 295 3.95 -4.13 -30.16
C ASN A 295 3.31 -2.80 -30.58
N TYR A 296 2.81 -2.77 -31.82
CA TYR A 296 2.19 -1.59 -32.42
C TYR A 296 0.93 -1.12 -31.68
N SER A 297 0.09 -2.05 -31.19
CA SER A 297 -1.13 -1.70 -30.45
C SER A 297 -0.81 -0.92 -29.18
N GLN A 298 0.16 -1.40 -28.40
CA GLN A 298 0.64 -0.68 -27.22
C GLN A 298 1.21 0.68 -27.59
N TRP A 299 2.02 0.75 -28.66
CA TRP A 299 2.58 2.00 -29.15
C TRP A 299 1.49 3.04 -29.49
N GLU A 300 0.46 2.62 -30.25
CA GLU A 300 -0.64 3.49 -30.67
C GLU A 300 -1.48 3.97 -29.47
N GLN A 301 -1.78 3.08 -28.53
CA GLN A 301 -2.50 3.42 -27.30
C GLN A 301 -1.71 4.41 -26.43
N LEU A 302 -0.42 4.16 -26.20
CA LEU A 302 0.43 5.04 -25.41
C LEU A 302 0.57 6.42 -26.07
N LYS A 303 0.78 6.44 -27.39
CA LYS A 303 0.85 7.67 -28.17
C LYS A 303 -0.42 8.48 -28.02
N ASN A 304 -1.58 7.89 -28.30
CA ASN A 304 -2.87 8.58 -28.21
C ASN A 304 -3.12 9.13 -26.80
N LEU A 305 -2.78 8.35 -25.77
CA LEU A 305 -2.91 8.79 -24.37
C LEU A 305 -2.01 9.98 -24.04
N ILE A 306 -0.73 9.91 -24.42
CA ILE A 306 0.25 10.97 -24.15
C ILE A 306 -0.07 12.23 -24.93
N THR A 307 -0.41 12.14 -26.22
CA THR A 307 -0.79 13.31 -27.01
C THR A 307 -2.02 14.00 -26.42
N ARG A 308 -2.98 13.24 -25.89
CA ARG A 308 -4.17 13.78 -25.20
C ARG A 308 -3.81 14.48 -23.90
N LYS A 309 -2.98 13.88 -23.05
CA LYS A 309 -2.62 14.42 -21.72
C LYS A 309 -1.59 15.55 -21.80
N TYR A 310 -0.68 15.49 -22.76
CA TYR A 310 0.48 16.36 -22.90
C TYR A 310 0.62 16.85 -24.35
N PRO A 311 -0.28 17.75 -24.82
CA PRO A 311 -0.29 18.22 -26.20
C PRO A 311 0.99 18.97 -26.62
N ASN A 312 1.78 19.44 -25.65
CA ASN A 312 3.05 20.13 -25.89
C ASN A 312 4.23 19.17 -26.13
N ALA A 313 4.07 17.87 -25.85
CA ALA A 313 5.11 16.87 -26.09
C ALA A 313 5.24 16.62 -27.61
N ARG A 314 6.44 16.79 -28.15
CA ARG A 314 6.72 16.54 -29.58
C ARG A 314 7.14 15.10 -29.79
N GLU A 315 6.53 14.41 -30.74
CA GLU A 315 6.88 13.03 -31.10
C GLU A 315 7.94 13.00 -32.21
N LEU A 316 8.89 12.06 -32.14
CA LEU A 316 9.63 11.62 -33.31
C LEU A 316 9.15 10.22 -33.71
N ASN A 317 8.65 10.09 -34.93
CA ASN A 317 8.25 8.80 -35.50
C ASN A 317 9.46 7.87 -35.55
N ASN A 318 9.32 6.69 -34.95
CA ASN A 318 10.34 5.64 -35.02
C ASN A 318 10.15 4.86 -36.33
N GLU A 319 11.18 4.79 -37.17
CA GLU A 319 11.15 4.13 -38.50
C GLU A 319 10.73 2.65 -38.44
N VAL A 320 10.96 1.99 -37.29
CA VAL A 320 10.72 0.56 -37.07
C VAL A 320 9.24 0.16 -37.24
N PHE A 321 8.30 0.98 -36.76
CA PHE A 321 6.86 0.68 -36.90
C PHE A 321 6.24 1.20 -38.20
N PHE A 322 6.89 2.16 -38.86
CA PHE A 322 6.52 2.58 -40.22
C PHE A 322 6.73 1.45 -41.22
N LEU A 323 7.71 0.57 -40.99
CA LEU A 323 7.91 -0.64 -41.80
C LEU A 323 6.84 -1.69 -41.51
N GLU A 324 6.51 -1.99 -40.24
CA GLU A 324 5.49 -2.99 -39.90
C GLU A 324 4.08 -2.61 -40.35
N SER A 325 3.68 -1.34 -40.19
CA SER A 325 2.40 -0.82 -40.72
C SER A 325 2.34 -0.91 -42.24
N ASN A 326 3.45 -0.62 -42.95
CA ASN A 326 3.55 -0.81 -44.39
C ASN A 326 3.50 -2.28 -44.80
N THR A 327 4.06 -3.20 -44.02
CA THR A 327 4.00 -4.64 -44.29
C THR A 327 2.58 -5.17 -44.11
N PHE A 328 1.87 -4.74 -43.05
CA PHE A 328 0.46 -5.06 -42.84
C PHE A 328 -0.43 -4.50 -43.95
N PHE A 329 -0.22 -3.24 -44.35
CA PHE A 329 -0.93 -2.63 -45.48
C PHE A 329 -0.63 -3.34 -46.81
N LYS A 330 0.65 -3.70 -47.07
CA LYS A 330 1.04 -4.45 -48.26
C LYS A 330 0.43 -5.86 -48.27
N MET A 331 0.41 -6.55 -47.14
CA MET A 331 -0.17 -7.89 -47.01
C MET A 331 -1.70 -7.86 -47.17
N TYR A 332 -2.36 -6.86 -46.60
CA TYR A 332 -3.80 -6.61 -46.79
C TYR A 332 -4.13 -6.32 -48.27
N TYR A 333 -3.33 -5.49 -48.96
CA TYR A 333 -3.49 -5.24 -50.39
C TYR A 333 -3.22 -6.48 -51.26
N HIS A 334 -2.25 -7.33 -50.87
CA HIS A 334 -1.95 -8.58 -51.58
C HIS A 334 -3.07 -9.61 -51.42
N LEU A 335 -3.63 -9.75 -50.22
CA LEU A 335 -4.79 -10.60 -49.94
C LEU A 335 -6.03 -10.10 -50.69
N LYS A 336 -6.30 -8.79 -50.71
CA LYS A 336 -7.41 -8.20 -51.45
C LYS A 336 -7.27 -8.37 -52.97
N ARG A 337 -6.04 -8.31 -53.51
CA ARG A 337 -5.76 -8.64 -54.92
C ARG A 337 -5.95 -10.11 -55.24
N LYS A 338 -5.55 -11.04 -54.36
CA LYS A 338 -5.77 -12.48 -54.53
C LYS A 338 -7.26 -12.85 -54.52
N VAL A 339 -8.06 -12.22 -53.66
CA VAL A 339 -9.52 -12.42 -53.61
C VAL A 339 -10.20 -11.87 -54.87
N ASN A 340 -9.75 -10.72 -55.38
CA ASN A 340 -10.29 -10.13 -56.62
C ASN A 340 -9.78 -10.76 -57.92
N SER A 341 -8.70 -11.57 -57.89
CA SER A 341 -8.20 -12.30 -59.06
C SER A 341 -8.85 -13.68 -59.26
N VAL A 342 -9.71 -14.11 -58.33
CA VAL A 342 -10.52 -15.34 -58.44
C VAL A 342 -11.97 -14.93 -58.74
N CYS A 343 -12.18 -14.37 -59.93
CA CYS A 343 -13.50 -14.37 -60.58
C CYS A 343 -13.41 -15.31 -61.78
N PRO A 344 -14.19 -16.41 -61.83
CA PRO A 344 -14.22 -17.26 -63.01
C PRO A 344 -14.87 -16.46 -64.14
N LYS A 345 -14.17 -16.35 -65.28
CA LYS A 345 -14.83 -16.01 -66.54
C LYS A 345 -15.81 -17.15 -66.85
N TYR A 346 -17.09 -16.92 -66.61
CA TYR A 346 -18.13 -17.64 -67.33
C TYR A 346 -18.22 -16.98 -68.72
N SER A 347 -17.73 -17.71 -69.72
CA SER A 347 -18.06 -17.50 -71.12
C SER A 347 -19.21 -18.43 -71.48
N ASP A 348 -20.12 -17.89 -72.29
CA ASP A 348 -21.39 -18.42 -72.83
C ASP A 348 -21.50 -19.94 -73.09
#